data_AF-A0A2D3VZQ5-F1
#
_entry.id   AF-A0A2D3VZQ5-F1
#
_cell.length_a   1.000
_cell.length_b   1.000
_cell.length_c   1.000
_cell.angle_alpha   90.00
_cell.angle_beta   90.00
_cell.angle_gamma   90.00
#
_symmetry.space_group_name_H-M   'P 1'
#
loop_
_entity.id
_entity.type
_entity.pdbx_description
1 polymer ?
#
loop_
_entity_poly.entity_id
_entity_poly.type
_entity_poly.pdbx_seq_one_letter_code
_entity_poly.pdbx_strand_id
1 'polypeptide(L)'
;MKMAVDAVEHIKYIAKSRASIEALKSANLLKSLNINAIILGENGVGKEELCRYILPDAQVVEGNDLQEILGYISTKDNVIIKNFNQISNFQKVKSAIEVYKTRIIATSTKSLNEKIMDDFFSLKITIPPLREREEDIKPLAKKFFEEVSHVFGEDKYKDISLDDFKFDISENCYSLRKSVYLKYLIDSFSEEDVMLVMEEFLSKKIGGRNDYRDQLHLFDVPLIRSGFKKFHSQLAMSERFGLNRNTLRKKINEYKDRFGLEE
;
A
#
# COMPACT_ATOMS: atom_id res chain seq x y z
N MET A 1 29.53 -23.02 10.57
CA MET A 1 30.09 -21.89 9.80
C MET A 1 29.37 -21.79 8.44
N LYS A 2 28.07 -21.48 8.46
CA LYS A 2 27.22 -21.24 7.27
C LYS A 2 26.17 -20.16 7.59
N MET A 3 26.62 -19.11 8.26
CA MET A 3 25.82 -17.91 8.57
C MET A 3 26.62 -16.70 8.08
N ALA A 4 26.64 -16.45 6.76
CA ALA A 4 27.27 -15.23 6.22
C ALA A 4 26.97 -14.94 4.73
N VAL A 5 25.95 -15.55 4.08
CA VAL A 5 25.81 -15.40 2.60
C VAL A 5 24.50 -14.79 2.10
N ASP A 6 23.39 -14.76 2.86
CA ASP A 6 22.08 -14.36 2.27
C ASP A 6 21.47 -13.04 2.81
N ALA A 7 22.28 -12.10 3.32
CA ALA A 7 21.75 -10.86 3.93
C ALA A 7 22.02 -9.58 3.13
N VAL A 8 21.94 -9.63 1.79
CA VAL A 8 21.75 -8.43 0.97
C VAL A 8 20.84 -8.79 -0.21
N GLU A 9 19.55 -8.99 0.07
CA GLU A 9 18.54 -8.89 -0.99
C GLU A 9 18.65 -7.47 -1.58
N HIS A 10 19.18 -7.36 -2.79
CA HIS A 10 19.11 -6.13 -3.55
C HIS A 10 17.64 -5.67 -3.56
N ILE A 11 17.34 -4.55 -2.91
CA ILE A 11 16.01 -3.91 -2.90
C ILE A 11 15.59 -3.76 -4.37
N LYS A 12 14.77 -4.68 -4.86
CA LYS A 12 14.34 -4.71 -6.25
C LYS A 12 13.19 -3.73 -6.37
N TYR A 13 13.49 -2.52 -6.84
CA TYR A 13 12.46 -1.54 -7.17
C TYR A 13 11.64 -2.06 -8.36
N ILE A 14 10.32 -2.10 -8.20
CA ILE A 14 9.41 -2.60 -9.23
C ILE A 14 9.08 -1.47 -10.20
N ALA A 15 9.44 -1.68 -11.46
CA ALA A 15 9.14 -0.77 -12.56
C ALA A 15 8.79 -1.56 -13.82
N LYS A 16 7.52 -1.53 -14.21
CA LYS A 16 6.98 -2.08 -15.46
C LYS A 16 6.37 -0.99 -16.32
N SER A 17 5.62 -0.07 -15.72
CA SER A 17 5.08 1.08 -16.43
C SER A 17 6.19 1.98 -16.96
N ARG A 18 5.92 2.67 -18.07
CA ARG A 18 6.85 3.65 -18.67
C ARG A 18 7.34 4.68 -17.63
N ALA A 19 6.42 5.26 -16.85
CA ALA A 19 6.75 6.26 -15.85
C ALA A 19 7.64 5.70 -14.73
N SER A 20 7.37 4.49 -14.25
CA SER A 20 8.22 3.84 -13.24
C SER A 20 9.60 3.46 -13.81
N ILE A 21 9.67 3.07 -15.08
CA ILE A 21 10.96 2.79 -15.76
C ILE A 21 11.78 4.08 -15.90
N GLU A 22 11.16 5.19 -16.29
CA GLU A 22 11.81 6.49 -16.37
C GLU A 22 12.33 6.93 -15.00
N ALA A 23 11.51 6.82 -13.94
CA ALA A 23 11.94 7.10 -12.56
C ALA A 23 13.11 6.21 -12.12
N LEU A 24 13.09 4.92 -12.46
CA LEU A 24 14.17 3.98 -12.14
C LEU A 24 15.46 4.31 -12.90
N LYS A 25 15.38 4.74 -14.16
CA LYS A 25 16.54 5.21 -14.93
C LYS A 25 17.15 6.46 -14.29
N SER A 26 16.33 7.44 -13.91
CA SER A 26 16.79 8.62 -13.17
C SER A 26 17.42 8.25 -11.83
N ALA A 27 16.84 7.30 -11.09
CA ALA A 27 17.41 6.80 -9.85
C ALA A 27 18.77 6.10 -10.06
N ASN A 28 18.93 5.33 -11.13
CA ASN A 28 20.21 4.72 -11.48
C ASN A 28 21.30 5.76 -11.81
N LEU A 29 20.94 6.83 -12.52
CA LEU A 29 21.85 7.95 -12.75
C LEU A 29 22.29 8.62 -11.44
N LEU A 30 21.36 8.76 -10.48
CA LEU A 30 21.68 9.28 -9.16
C LEU A 30 22.60 8.37 -8.36
N LYS A 31 22.67 7.06 -8.61
CA LYS A 31 23.66 6.20 -7.90
C LYS A 31 25.10 6.60 -8.22
N SER A 32 25.38 6.92 -9.49
CA SER A 32 26.71 7.32 -9.94
C SER A 32 27.00 8.82 -9.75
N LEU A 33 25.98 9.67 -9.80
CA LEU A 33 26.15 11.12 -9.71
C LEU A 33 26.01 11.58 -8.26
N ASN A 34 27.01 12.30 -7.75
CA ASN A 34 26.95 12.92 -6.42
C ASN A 34 26.18 14.26 -6.48
N ILE A 35 24.90 14.20 -6.86
CA ILE A 35 24.02 15.37 -6.92
C ILE A 35 22.83 15.19 -5.98
N ASN A 36 22.29 16.33 -5.53
CA ASN A 36 21.08 16.40 -4.75
C ASN A 36 19.85 16.25 -5.64
N ALA A 37 18.89 15.47 -5.17
CA ALA A 37 17.66 15.21 -5.91
C ALA A 37 16.45 15.18 -4.99
N ILE A 38 15.28 15.43 -5.57
CA ILE A 38 14.01 15.33 -4.87
C ILE A 38 13.02 14.48 -5.65
N ILE A 39 12.31 13.64 -4.91
CA ILE A 39 11.29 12.74 -5.40
C ILE A 39 9.91 13.25 -4.94
N LEU A 40 9.04 13.52 -5.91
CA LEU A 40 7.70 14.05 -5.71
C LEU A 40 6.65 13.01 -6.05
N GLY A 41 5.48 13.11 -5.41
CA GLY A 41 4.33 12.25 -5.70
C GLY A 41 3.39 12.11 -4.50
N GLU A 42 2.23 11.50 -4.72
CA GLU A 42 1.20 11.30 -3.69
C GLU A 42 1.66 10.37 -2.55
N ASN A 43 0.84 10.25 -1.50
CA ASN A 43 1.11 9.29 -0.42
C ASN A 43 1.06 7.86 -0.94
N GLY A 44 1.95 7.00 -0.44
CA GLY A 44 1.96 5.58 -0.83
C GLY A 44 2.48 5.27 -2.22
N VAL A 45 3.06 6.22 -2.99
CA VAL A 45 3.61 5.91 -4.33
C VAL A 45 4.99 5.23 -4.32
N GLY A 46 5.61 5.06 -3.16
CA GLY A 46 6.94 4.43 -3.06
C GLY A 46 8.13 5.40 -3.16
N LYS A 47 7.94 6.68 -2.79
CA LYS A 47 9.02 7.68 -2.78
C LYS A 47 10.21 7.27 -1.91
N GLU A 48 9.92 6.77 -0.70
CA GLU A 48 10.94 6.31 0.25
C GLU A 48 11.70 5.10 -0.27
N GLU A 49 11.00 4.14 -0.89
CA GLU A 49 11.62 2.97 -1.51
C GLU A 49 12.56 3.38 -2.65
N LEU A 50 12.19 4.39 -3.45
CA LEU A 50 13.07 4.92 -4.48
C LEU A 50 14.29 5.64 -3.89
N CYS A 51 14.14 6.37 -2.78
CA CYS A 51 15.28 6.96 -2.06
C CYS A 51 16.24 5.89 -1.54
N ARG A 52 15.73 4.87 -0.85
CA ARG A 52 16.54 3.73 -0.36
C ARG A 52 17.16 2.96 -1.51
N TYR A 53 16.49 2.87 -2.65
CA TYR A 53 17.08 2.27 -3.83
C TYR A 53 18.32 3.04 -4.30
N ILE A 54 18.31 4.38 -4.24
CA ILE A 54 19.45 5.23 -4.65
C ILE A 54 20.55 5.22 -3.58
N LEU A 55 20.19 5.35 -2.30
CA LEU A 55 21.10 5.38 -1.16
C LEU A 55 20.66 4.33 -0.11
N PRO A 56 21.12 3.07 -0.24
CA PRO A 56 20.69 1.98 0.64
C PRO A 56 21.10 2.18 2.11
N ASP A 57 22.30 2.73 2.32
CA ASP A 57 22.90 2.87 3.65
C ASP A 57 22.63 4.24 4.32
N ALA A 58 21.93 5.14 3.63
CA ALA A 58 21.66 6.48 4.12
C ALA A 58 20.56 6.48 5.19
N GLN A 59 20.73 7.31 6.21
CA GLN A 59 19.74 7.51 7.26
C GLN A 59 18.55 8.30 6.73
N VAL A 60 17.35 7.90 7.15
CA VAL A 60 16.08 8.54 6.78
C VAL A 60 15.63 9.41 7.94
N VAL A 61 15.48 10.71 7.68
CA VAL A 61 15.04 11.71 8.66
C VAL A 61 13.75 12.37 8.20
N GLU A 62 12.92 12.83 9.13
CA GLU A 62 11.68 13.55 8.82
C GLU A 62 11.92 15.06 8.75
N GLY A 63 11.29 15.73 7.78
CA GLY A 63 11.44 17.16 7.52
C GLY A 63 11.06 18.07 8.71
N ASN A 64 10.23 17.58 9.63
CA ASN A 64 9.81 18.33 10.82
C ASN A 64 10.89 18.41 11.90
N ASP A 65 11.84 17.48 11.93
CA ASP A 65 12.89 17.43 12.96
C ASP A 65 14.18 18.08 12.46
N LEU A 66 14.25 19.40 12.66
CA LEU A 66 15.42 20.18 12.24
C LEU A 66 16.68 19.82 13.04
N GLN A 67 16.57 19.37 14.28
CA GLN A 67 17.75 19.01 15.08
C GLN A 67 18.36 17.72 14.57
N GLU A 68 17.51 16.73 14.29
CA GLU A 68 17.92 15.45 13.73
C GLU A 68 18.56 15.63 12.35
N ILE A 69 17.92 16.42 11.46
CA ILE A 69 18.47 16.74 10.14
C ILE A 69 19.89 17.32 10.25
N LEU A 70 20.10 18.32 11.10
CA LEU A 70 21.41 18.95 11.26
C LEU A 70 22.44 18.00 11.87
N GLY A 71 22.03 17.15 12.82
CA GLY A 71 22.88 16.12 13.39
C GLY A 71 23.40 15.14 12.33
N TYR A 72 22.52 14.63 11.47
CA TYR A 72 22.93 13.70 10.41
C TYR A 72 23.71 14.38 9.29
N ILE A 73 23.37 15.62 8.91
CA ILE A 73 24.16 16.38 7.92
C ILE A 73 25.60 16.57 8.42
N SER A 74 25.80 16.83 9.71
CA SER A 74 27.15 17.03 10.26
C SER A 74 27.98 15.75 10.39
N THR A 75 27.35 14.57 10.37
CA THR A 75 28.00 13.29 10.70
C THR A 75 28.04 12.29 9.54
N LYS A 76 27.19 12.46 8.52
CA LYS A 76 27.03 11.53 7.41
C LYS A 76 27.20 12.25 6.07
N ASP A 77 27.77 11.54 5.10
CA ASP A 77 27.94 12.06 3.74
C ASP A 77 26.65 12.01 2.91
N ASN A 78 25.73 11.12 3.27
CA ASN A 78 24.48 10.88 2.54
C ASN A 78 23.31 10.83 3.50
N VAL A 79 22.27 11.63 3.23
CA VAL A 79 21.05 11.70 4.06
C VAL A 79 19.80 11.69 3.18
N ILE A 80 18.78 10.96 3.60
CA ILE A 80 17.46 10.96 2.98
C ILE A 80 16.51 11.79 3.85
N ILE A 81 15.90 12.83 3.29
CA ILE A 81 14.95 13.69 4.02
C ILE A 81 13.53 13.45 3.52
N LYS A 82 12.64 12.99 4.40
CA LYS A 82 11.21 12.84 4.11
C LYS A 82 10.46 14.13 4.34
N ASN A 83 9.37 14.34 3.59
CA ASN A 83 8.49 15.50 3.75
C ASN A 83 9.25 16.84 3.78
N PHE A 84 10.17 17.04 2.84
CA PHE A 84 11.06 18.21 2.80
C PHE A 84 10.31 19.55 2.82
N ASN A 85 9.07 19.56 2.34
CA ASN A 85 8.18 20.72 2.40
C ASN A 85 7.76 21.16 3.81
N GLN A 86 8.05 20.36 4.83
CA GLN A 86 7.71 20.65 6.22
C GLN A 86 8.89 21.20 7.04
N ILE A 87 10.06 21.40 6.41
CA ILE A 87 11.22 22.02 7.06
C ILE A 87 10.88 23.45 7.48
N SER A 88 11.13 23.76 8.76
CA SER A 88 10.85 25.07 9.34
C SER A 88 11.86 26.14 8.91
N ASN A 89 13.14 25.80 8.74
CA ASN A 89 14.20 26.75 8.38
C ASN A 89 15.15 26.19 7.31
N PHE A 90 14.79 26.43 6.04
CA PHE A 90 15.59 26.03 4.89
C PHE A 90 16.98 26.67 4.88
N GLN A 91 17.13 27.95 5.26
CA GLN A 91 18.44 28.63 5.20
C GLN A 91 19.48 27.94 6.07
N LYS A 92 19.12 27.54 7.29
CA LYS A 92 20.04 26.84 8.20
C LYS A 92 20.46 25.47 7.65
N VAL A 93 19.52 24.75 7.03
CA VAL A 93 19.80 23.46 6.38
C VAL A 93 20.73 23.66 5.18
N LYS A 94 20.51 24.70 4.36
CA LYS A 94 21.37 25.06 3.23
C LYS A 94 22.82 25.31 3.66
N SER A 95 23.01 26.16 4.67
CA SER A 95 24.34 26.46 5.19
C SER A 95 25.04 25.22 5.73
N ALA A 96 24.31 24.32 6.40
CA ALA A 96 24.89 23.06 6.88
C ALA A 96 25.34 22.16 5.72
N ILE A 97 24.52 22.04 4.66
CA ILE A 97 24.88 21.26 3.46
C ILE A 97 26.12 21.81 2.79
N GLU A 98 26.23 23.14 2.65
CA GLU A 98 27.39 23.79 2.01
C GLU A 98 28.68 23.58 2.81
N VAL A 99 28.59 23.60 4.15
CA VAL A 99 29.73 23.41 5.07
C VAL A 99 30.20 21.96 5.07
N TYR A 100 29.29 21.00 5.28
CA TYR A 100 29.62 19.58 5.42
C TYR A 100 29.69 18.83 4.08
N LYS A 101 29.25 19.47 2.98
CA LYS A 101 29.17 18.90 1.63
C LYS A 101 28.38 17.58 1.56
N THR A 102 27.36 17.48 2.39
CA THR A 102 26.49 16.30 2.48
C THR A 102 25.57 16.23 1.27
N ARG A 103 25.47 15.03 0.70
CA ARG A 103 24.52 14.72 -0.37
C ARG A 103 23.14 14.43 0.20
N ILE A 104 22.11 15.03 -0.38
CA ILE A 104 20.72 14.86 0.07
C ILE A 104 19.82 14.33 -1.04
N ILE A 105 19.02 13.33 -0.68
CA ILE A 105 17.87 12.91 -1.48
C ILE A 105 16.60 13.15 -0.66
N ALA A 106 15.73 14.01 -1.17
CA ALA A 106 14.53 14.42 -0.48
C ALA A 106 13.28 13.77 -1.06
N THR A 107 12.23 13.65 -0.26
CA THR A 107 10.87 13.36 -0.75
C THR A 107 9.90 14.45 -0.32
N SER A 108 8.90 14.72 -1.16
CA SER A 108 7.80 15.60 -0.79
C SER A 108 6.50 15.17 -1.46
N THR A 109 5.38 15.42 -0.77
CA THR A 109 4.03 15.20 -1.29
C THR A 109 3.50 16.41 -2.05
N LYS A 110 3.91 17.61 -1.62
CA LYS A 110 3.52 18.89 -2.22
C LYS A 110 4.65 19.43 -3.08
N SER A 111 4.29 20.23 -4.08
CA SER A 111 5.28 21.04 -4.79
C SER A 111 5.95 22.01 -3.81
N LEU A 112 7.26 22.16 -3.94
CA LEU A 112 8.03 23.19 -3.25
C LEU A 112 8.00 24.49 -4.05
N ASN A 113 8.33 25.60 -3.39
CA ASN A 113 8.61 26.85 -4.07
C ASN A 113 9.81 26.67 -5.02
N GLU A 114 9.71 27.18 -6.25
CA GLU A 114 10.75 27.06 -7.29
C GLU A 114 12.13 27.51 -6.81
N LYS A 115 12.19 28.62 -6.03
CA LYS A 115 13.45 29.10 -5.45
C LYS A 115 14.14 28.07 -4.55
N ILE A 116 13.36 27.39 -3.72
CA ILE A 116 13.90 26.35 -2.81
C ILE A 116 14.28 25.11 -3.63
N MET A 117 13.52 24.82 -4.67
CA MET A 117 13.81 23.69 -5.54
C MET A 117 15.18 23.84 -6.21
N ASP A 118 15.40 24.98 -6.86
CA ASP A 118 16.63 25.27 -7.61
C ASP A 118 17.83 25.45 -6.69
N ASP A 119 17.61 25.95 -5.48
CA ASP A 119 18.65 26.14 -4.47
C ASP A 119 19.22 24.83 -3.90
N PHE A 120 18.40 23.78 -3.82
CA PHE A 120 18.77 22.54 -3.13
C PHE A 120 18.95 21.35 -4.06
N PHE A 121 18.22 21.30 -5.18
CA PHE A 121 18.10 20.08 -5.98
C PHE A 121 18.39 20.35 -7.46
N SER A 122 19.30 19.55 -8.02
CA SER A 122 19.61 19.61 -9.46
C SER A 122 18.73 18.68 -10.29
N LEU A 123 18.10 17.68 -9.66
CA LEU A 123 17.23 16.72 -10.34
C LEU A 123 15.89 16.58 -9.61
N LYS A 124 14.82 16.62 -10.39
CA LYS A 124 13.43 16.37 -9.96
C LYS A 124 12.95 15.06 -10.57
N ILE A 125 12.49 14.14 -9.72
CA ILE A 125 11.80 12.91 -10.14
C ILE A 125 10.37 13.00 -9.64
N THR A 126 9.39 12.79 -10.51
CA THR A 126 7.97 12.73 -10.12
C THR A 126 7.46 11.31 -10.35
N ILE A 127 6.95 10.69 -9.30
CA ILE A 127 6.32 9.37 -9.37
C ILE A 127 4.81 9.57 -9.48
N PRO A 128 4.17 9.14 -10.57
CA PRO A 128 2.72 9.26 -10.70
C PRO A 128 2.00 8.31 -9.73
N PRO A 129 0.73 8.62 -9.39
CA PRO A 129 -0.12 7.74 -8.61
C PRO A 129 -0.32 6.40 -9.31
N LEU A 130 -0.60 5.36 -8.54
CA LEU A 130 -0.70 3.98 -9.01
C LEU A 130 -1.79 3.78 -10.08
N ARG A 131 -2.86 4.60 -10.03
CA ARG A 131 -3.93 4.66 -11.04
C ARG A 131 -3.45 5.05 -12.45
N GLU A 132 -2.31 5.73 -12.56
CA GLU A 132 -1.71 6.14 -13.85
C GLU A 132 -0.62 5.15 -14.32
N ARG A 133 -0.37 4.08 -13.54
CA ARG A 133 0.65 3.07 -13.81
C ARG A 133 0.17 1.67 -13.45
N GLU A 134 -0.97 1.28 -14.01
CA GLU A 134 -1.66 0.03 -13.70
C GLU A 134 -0.80 -1.23 -13.95
N GLU A 135 0.13 -1.16 -14.91
CA GLU A 135 1.09 -2.24 -15.21
C GLU A 135 1.97 -2.63 -14.01
N ASP A 136 2.16 -1.73 -13.04
CA ASP A 136 2.93 -1.99 -11.81
C ASP A 136 2.10 -2.71 -10.74
N ILE A 137 0.76 -2.70 -10.82
CA ILE A 137 -0.13 -3.21 -9.77
C ILE A 137 0.09 -4.70 -9.54
N LYS A 138 0.00 -5.54 -10.59
CA LYS A 138 0.15 -6.99 -10.45
C LYS A 138 1.53 -7.38 -9.90
N PRO A 139 2.66 -6.86 -10.42
CA PRO A 139 3.98 -7.11 -9.84
C PRO A 139 4.12 -6.64 -8.39
N LEU A 140 3.58 -5.47 -8.03
CA LEU A 140 3.60 -4.96 -6.66
C LEU A 140 2.78 -5.85 -5.73
N ALA A 141 1.60 -6.27 -6.16
CA ALA A 141 0.75 -7.19 -5.41
C ALA A 141 1.49 -8.51 -5.13
N LYS A 142 2.20 -9.04 -6.13
CA LYS A 142 3.04 -10.24 -5.95
C LYS A 142 4.16 -10.03 -4.93
N LYS A 143 4.87 -8.88 -4.96
CA LYS A 143 5.89 -8.56 -3.96
C LYS A 143 5.30 -8.50 -2.55
N PHE A 144 4.16 -7.84 -2.38
CA PHE A 144 3.50 -7.78 -1.07
C PHE A 144 2.98 -9.14 -0.63
N PHE A 145 2.58 -10.00 -1.56
CA PHE A 145 2.18 -11.36 -1.26
C PHE A 145 3.35 -12.20 -0.71
N GLU A 146 4.51 -12.11 -1.36
CA GLU A 146 5.75 -12.73 -0.90
C GLU A 146 6.14 -12.19 0.49
N GLU A 147 6.05 -10.87 0.69
CA GLU A 147 6.31 -10.23 1.98
C GLU A 147 5.41 -10.79 3.10
N VAL A 148 4.09 -10.88 2.87
CA VAL A 148 3.14 -11.47 3.82
C VAL A 148 3.48 -12.91 4.14
N SER A 149 3.73 -13.71 3.10
CA SER A 149 4.06 -15.13 3.26
C SER A 149 5.29 -15.32 4.16
N HIS A 150 6.30 -14.47 4.01
CA HIS A 150 7.47 -14.45 4.89
C HIS A 150 7.15 -13.98 6.31
N VAL A 151 6.33 -12.94 6.46
CA VAL A 151 5.96 -12.38 7.79
C VAL A 151 5.14 -13.37 8.61
N PHE A 152 4.20 -14.09 7.98
CA PHE A 152 3.30 -15.02 8.68
C PHE A 152 3.80 -16.47 8.68
N GLY A 153 4.93 -16.77 8.03
CA GLY A 153 5.65 -18.04 8.18
C GLY A 153 5.04 -19.23 7.43
N GLU A 154 4.13 -19.00 6.48
CA GLU A 154 3.43 -20.08 5.79
C GLU A 154 3.70 -20.08 4.28
N ASP A 155 4.45 -21.09 3.83
CA ASP A 155 4.67 -21.43 2.42
C ASP A 155 3.45 -22.08 1.74
N LYS A 156 2.37 -22.33 2.48
CA LYS A 156 1.21 -23.11 2.01
C LYS A 156 0.33 -22.36 1.01
N TYR A 157 0.37 -21.03 1.01
CA TYR A 157 -0.54 -20.20 0.23
C TYR A 157 0.06 -19.68 -1.08
N LYS A 158 1.09 -20.33 -1.63
CA LYS A 158 1.81 -19.88 -2.84
C LYS A 158 0.93 -19.70 -4.09
N ASP A 159 -0.25 -20.32 -4.13
CA ASP A 159 -1.17 -20.32 -5.27
C ASP A 159 -2.47 -19.50 -5.03
N ILE A 160 -2.41 -18.42 -4.25
CA ILE A 160 -3.56 -17.50 -4.16
C ILE A 160 -3.74 -16.79 -5.51
N SER A 161 -4.88 -17.05 -6.17
CA SER A 161 -5.29 -16.29 -7.36
C SER A 161 -5.48 -14.83 -7.01
N LEU A 162 -4.66 -13.96 -7.60
CA LEU A 162 -4.77 -12.51 -7.50
C LEU A 162 -5.75 -11.93 -8.53
N ASP A 163 -6.29 -12.75 -9.45
CA ASP A 163 -7.09 -12.26 -10.58
C ASP A 163 -8.55 -11.97 -10.21
N ASP A 164 -9.09 -12.62 -9.17
CA ASP A 164 -10.49 -12.47 -8.75
C ASP A 164 -10.71 -11.39 -7.67
N PHE A 165 -9.63 -10.76 -7.19
CA PHE A 165 -9.70 -9.76 -6.13
C PHE A 165 -9.52 -8.34 -6.68
N LYS A 166 -10.53 -7.49 -6.46
CA LYS A 166 -10.42 -6.06 -6.80
C LYS A 166 -9.55 -5.37 -5.74
N PHE A 167 -8.30 -5.13 -6.07
CA PHE A 167 -7.40 -4.38 -5.20
C PHE A 167 -7.85 -2.92 -5.04
N ASP A 168 -7.88 -2.46 -3.79
CA ASP A 168 -8.03 -1.04 -3.50
C ASP A 168 -6.69 -0.33 -3.74
N ILE A 169 -6.72 0.70 -4.59
CA ILE A 169 -5.55 1.54 -4.92
C ILE A 169 -5.78 3.00 -4.55
N SER A 170 -6.79 3.31 -3.73
CA SER A 170 -7.15 4.66 -3.31
C SER A 170 -5.98 5.45 -2.71
N GLU A 171 -5.18 4.81 -1.87
CA GLU A 171 -3.94 5.36 -1.30
C GLU A 171 -2.69 4.66 -1.87
N ASN A 172 -2.71 4.39 -3.18
CA ASN A 172 -1.59 3.81 -3.92
C ASN A 172 -1.12 2.48 -3.30
N CYS A 173 0.18 2.32 -3.03
CA CYS A 173 0.72 1.07 -2.49
C CYS A 173 0.26 0.78 -1.05
N TYR A 174 -0.20 1.76 -0.27
CA TYR A 174 -0.69 1.49 1.09
C TYR A 174 -2.01 0.73 1.06
N SER A 175 -2.99 1.20 0.28
CA SER A 175 -4.25 0.48 0.07
C SER A 175 -4.02 -0.85 -0.65
N LEU A 176 -3.10 -0.90 -1.62
CA LEU A 176 -2.79 -2.15 -2.33
C LEU A 176 -2.20 -3.19 -1.38
N ARG A 177 -1.21 -2.81 -0.57
CA ARG A 177 -0.59 -3.68 0.42
C ARG A 177 -1.62 -4.18 1.42
N LYS A 178 -2.46 -3.28 1.98
CA LYS A 178 -3.56 -3.66 2.87
C LYS A 178 -4.51 -4.68 2.22
N SER A 179 -4.87 -4.45 0.95
CA SER A 179 -5.74 -5.33 0.17
C SER A 179 -5.14 -6.73 0.02
N VAL A 180 -3.83 -6.82 -0.28
CA VAL A 180 -3.11 -8.10 -0.41
C VAL A 180 -3.06 -8.84 0.93
N TYR A 181 -2.72 -8.14 2.02
CA TYR A 181 -2.68 -8.72 3.37
C TYR A 181 -4.05 -9.26 3.78
N LEU A 182 -5.12 -8.49 3.53
CA LEU A 182 -6.48 -8.93 3.83
C LEU A 182 -6.88 -10.16 3.02
N LYS A 183 -6.54 -10.21 1.73
CA LYS A 183 -6.82 -11.37 0.87
C LYS A 183 -6.10 -12.61 1.39
N TYR A 184 -4.81 -12.50 1.74
CA TYR A 184 -4.07 -13.60 2.34
C TYR A 184 -4.73 -14.11 3.63
N LEU A 185 -5.11 -13.21 4.53
CA LEU A 185 -5.76 -13.58 5.79
C LEU A 185 -7.10 -14.29 5.56
N ILE A 186 -7.95 -13.75 4.69
CA ILE A 186 -9.25 -14.37 4.36
C ILE A 186 -9.07 -15.79 3.83
N ASP A 187 -8.05 -16.04 3.01
CA ASP A 187 -7.78 -17.37 2.46
C ASP A 187 -7.18 -18.32 3.50
N SER A 188 -6.61 -17.79 4.59
CA SER A 188 -6.05 -18.56 5.71
C SER A 188 -7.05 -18.88 6.83
N PHE A 189 -8.18 -18.18 6.89
CA PHE A 189 -9.12 -18.31 8.01
C PHE A 189 -9.81 -19.67 8.07
N SER A 190 -9.88 -20.21 9.29
CA SER A 190 -10.77 -21.29 9.69
C SER A 190 -12.21 -20.81 9.91
N GLU A 191 -13.13 -21.75 10.14
CA GLU A 191 -14.51 -21.40 10.51
C GLU A 191 -14.54 -20.63 11.83
N GLU A 192 -13.72 -21.04 12.80
CA GLU A 192 -13.58 -20.38 14.09
C GLU A 192 -13.06 -18.94 13.95
N ASP A 193 -12.11 -18.69 13.03
CA ASP A 193 -11.58 -17.34 12.77
C ASP A 193 -12.67 -16.42 12.19
N VAL A 194 -13.49 -16.94 11.28
CA VAL A 194 -14.63 -16.18 10.73
C VAL A 194 -15.63 -15.85 11.83
N MET A 195 -15.92 -16.79 12.72
CA MET A 195 -16.80 -16.55 13.87
C MET A 195 -16.23 -15.49 14.80
N LEU A 196 -14.93 -15.55 15.12
CA LEU A 196 -14.25 -14.57 15.96
C LEU A 196 -14.30 -13.15 15.37
N VAL A 197 -14.04 -13.02 14.07
CA VAL A 197 -14.14 -11.72 13.37
C VAL A 197 -15.55 -11.17 13.43
N MET A 198 -16.55 -12.02 13.23
CA MET A 198 -17.95 -11.64 13.32
C MET A 198 -18.33 -11.21 14.74
N GLU A 199 -17.90 -11.95 15.76
CA GLU A 199 -18.15 -11.64 17.16
C GLU A 199 -17.55 -10.28 17.56
N GLU A 200 -16.28 -10.03 17.23
CA GLU A 200 -15.59 -8.77 17.53
C GLU A 200 -16.20 -7.57 16.78
N PHE A 201 -16.73 -7.79 15.58
CA PHE A 201 -17.44 -6.74 14.83
C PHE A 201 -18.82 -6.45 15.42
N LEU A 202 -19.57 -7.50 15.76
CA LEU A 202 -20.94 -7.41 16.26
C LEU A 202 -20.98 -6.85 17.68
N SER A 203 -20.02 -7.20 18.54
CA SER A 203 -19.94 -6.75 19.95
C SER A 203 -20.00 -5.21 20.08
N LYS A 204 -19.51 -4.49 19.07
CA LYS A 204 -19.51 -3.01 19.00
C LYS A 204 -20.82 -2.41 18.47
N LYS A 205 -21.74 -3.23 17.98
CA LYS A 205 -22.96 -2.84 17.25
C LYS A 205 -24.25 -3.35 17.88
N ILE A 206 -24.13 -4.17 18.91
CA ILE A 206 -25.24 -4.68 19.71
C ILE A 206 -25.46 -3.81 20.95
N GLY A 207 -26.68 -3.83 21.50
CA GLY A 207 -27.14 -2.96 22.59
C GLY A 207 -28.47 -2.27 22.32
N GLY A 208 -29.12 -2.57 21.19
CA GLY A 208 -30.43 -2.08 20.81
C GLY A 208 -31.56 -3.05 21.16
N ARG A 209 -32.73 -2.84 20.54
CA ARG A 209 -33.93 -3.68 20.76
C ARG A 209 -34.16 -4.73 19.66
N ASN A 210 -33.50 -4.60 18.52
CA ASN A 210 -33.70 -5.43 17.33
C ASN A 210 -32.39 -5.90 16.69
N ASP A 211 -31.32 -5.99 17.48
CA ASP A 211 -29.95 -6.15 16.99
C ASP A 211 -29.79 -7.32 16.02
N TYR A 212 -30.43 -8.47 16.29
CA TYR A 212 -30.40 -9.61 15.37
C TYR A 212 -30.88 -9.23 13.97
N ARG A 213 -32.05 -8.57 13.87
CA ARG A 213 -32.64 -8.14 12.60
C ARG A 213 -31.79 -7.06 11.94
N ASP A 214 -31.26 -6.14 12.73
CA ASP A 214 -30.45 -5.03 12.25
C ASP A 214 -29.11 -5.51 11.66
N GLN A 215 -28.56 -6.61 12.19
CA GLN A 215 -27.28 -7.19 11.75
C GLN A 215 -27.41 -8.38 10.79
N LEU A 216 -28.62 -8.92 10.55
CA LEU A 216 -28.84 -10.12 9.72
C LEU A 216 -28.24 -10.03 8.31
N HIS A 217 -28.22 -8.80 7.76
CA HIS A 217 -27.63 -8.52 6.44
C HIS A 217 -26.15 -8.91 6.33
N LEU A 218 -25.39 -8.96 7.44
CA LEU A 218 -24.00 -9.39 7.46
C LEU A 218 -23.81 -10.86 7.11
N PHE A 219 -24.83 -11.70 7.32
CA PHE A 219 -24.85 -13.09 6.89
C PHE A 219 -25.51 -13.26 5.53
N ASP A 220 -26.71 -12.68 5.35
CA ASP A 220 -27.53 -12.88 4.16
C ASP A 220 -26.83 -12.35 2.89
N VAL A 221 -26.24 -11.16 2.93
CA VAL A 221 -25.65 -10.52 1.75
C VAL A 221 -24.43 -11.30 1.22
N PRO A 222 -23.44 -11.69 2.05
CA PRO A 222 -22.33 -12.53 1.57
C PRO A 222 -22.79 -13.89 1.05
N LEU A 223 -23.77 -14.54 1.70
CA LEU A 223 -24.30 -15.83 1.26
C LEU A 223 -24.97 -15.72 -0.12
N ILE A 224 -25.84 -14.71 -0.30
CA ILE A 224 -26.52 -14.45 -1.58
C ILE A 224 -25.51 -14.15 -2.69
N ARG A 225 -24.53 -13.27 -2.46
CA ARG A 225 -23.48 -12.96 -3.46
C ARG A 225 -22.69 -14.20 -3.86
N SER A 226 -22.31 -15.04 -2.90
CA SER A 226 -21.63 -16.31 -3.16
C SER A 226 -22.50 -17.27 -3.96
N GLY A 227 -23.81 -17.29 -3.69
CA GLY A 227 -24.77 -18.07 -4.46
C GLY A 227 -24.86 -17.64 -5.92
N PHE A 228 -24.94 -16.35 -6.21
CA PHE A 228 -24.93 -15.84 -7.59
C PHE A 228 -23.62 -16.18 -8.32
N LYS A 229 -22.47 -16.01 -7.64
CA LYS A 229 -21.16 -16.38 -8.19
C LYS A 229 -21.07 -17.87 -8.56
N LYS A 230 -21.68 -18.76 -7.76
CA LYS A 230 -21.54 -20.21 -7.90
C LYS A 230 -22.63 -20.86 -8.76
N PHE A 231 -23.86 -20.37 -8.71
CA PHE A 231 -25.02 -21.02 -9.30
C PHE A 231 -25.69 -20.20 -10.42
N HIS A 232 -25.31 -18.92 -10.56
CA HIS A 232 -25.73 -17.98 -11.62
C HIS A 232 -27.24 -17.74 -11.76
N SER A 233 -28.10 -18.45 -11.03
CA SER A 233 -29.55 -18.33 -11.11
C SER A 233 -30.22 -18.46 -9.76
N GLN A 234 -31.24 -17.64 -9.52
CA GLN A 234 -32.01 -17.66 -8.28
C GLN A 234 -32.74 -18.99 -8.05
N LEU A 235 -33.16 -19.67 -9.13
CA LEU A 235 -33.81 -20.98 -9.03
C LEU A 235 -32.85 -22.00 -8.42
N ALA A 236 -31.67 -22.15 -9.02
CA ALA A 236 -30.64 -23.06 -8.51
C ALA A 236 -30.20 -22.68 -7.08
N MET A 237 -30.06 -21.38 -6.79
CA MET A 237 -29.77 -20.91 -5.43
C MET A 237 -30.86 -21.33 -4.44
N SER A 238 -32.14 -21.17 -4.77
CA SER A 238 -33.24 -21.50 -3.85
C SER A 238 -33.27 -22.99 -3.52
N GLU A 239 -33.02 -23.86 -4.50
CA GLU A 239 -32.90 -25.30 -4.30
C GLU A 239 -31.69 -25.66 -3.42
N ARG A 240 -30.52 -25.06 -3.71
CA ARG A 240 -29.27 -25.35 -2.99
C ARG A 240 -29.23 -24.77 -1.58
N PHE A 241 -29.88 -23.63 -1.35
CA PHE A 241 -30.00 -23.01 -0.03
C PHE A 241 -31.11 -23.64 0.81
N GLY A 242 -31.97 -24.49 0.22
CA GLY A 242 -33.12 -25.06 0.91
C GLY A 242 -34.18 -24.00 1.27
N LEU A 243 -34.27 -22.92 0.50
CA LEU A 243 -35.22 -21.83 0.72
C LEU A 243 -36.32 -21.87 -0.33
N ASN A 244 -37.55 -21.56 0.08
CA ASN A 244 -38.61 -21.28 -0.89
C ASN A 244 -38.19 -20.11 -1.78
N ARG A 245 -38.33 -20.26 -3.10
CA ARG A 245 -37.97 -19.26 -4.11
C ARG A 245 -38.53 -17.86 -3.82
N ASN A 246 -39.77 -17.75 -3.36
CA ASN A 246 -40.37 -16.47 -3.02
C ASN A 246 -39.70 -15.81 -1.80
N THR A 247 -39.21 -16.61 -0.85
CA THR A 247 -38.49 -16.13 0.33
C THR A 247 -37.11 -15.60 -0.06
N LEU A 248 -36.37 -16.35 -0.89
CA LEU A 248 -35.08 -15.90 -1.40
C LEU A 248 -35.23 -14.61 -2.22
N ARG A 249 -36.24 -14.53 -3.09
CA ARG A 249 -36.54 -13.32 -3.87
C ARG A 249 -36.84 -12.11 -2.97
N LYS A 250 -37.64 -12.29 -1.91
CA LYS A 250 -37.92 -11.23 -0.94
C LYS A 250 -36.64 -10.73 -0.26
N LYS A 251 -35.77 -11.64 0.20
CA LYS A 251 -34.47 -11.29 0.80
C LYS A 251 -33.53 -10.56 -0.17
N ILE A 252 -33.45 -11.02 -1.42
CA ILE A 252 -32.65 -10.34 -2.47
C ILE A 252 -33.16 -8.91 -2.66
N ASN A 253 -34.49 -8.74 -2.82
CA ASN A 253 -35.09 -7.42 -3.01
C ASN A 253 -34.89 -6.50 -1.79
N GLU A 254 -34.95 -7.02 -0.57
CA GLU A 254 -34.73 -6.25 0.67
C GLU A 254 -33.34 -5.61 0.71
N TYR A 255 -32.32 -6.31 0.17
CA TYR A 255 -30.93 -5.87 0.21
C TYR A 255 -30.43 -5.26 -1.11
N LYS A 256 -31.23 -5.31 -2.18
CA LYS A 256 -30.85 -4.89 -3.53
C LYS A 256 -30.32 -3.46 -3.58
N ASP A 257 -31.12 -2.51 -3.08
CA ASP A 257 -30.78 -1.09 -3.19
C ASP A 257 -29.63 -0.68 -2.28
N ARG A 258 -29.53 -1.30 -1.10
CA ARG A 258 -28.52 -0.95 -0.09
C ARG A 258 -27.14 -1.56 -0.37
N PHE A 259 -27.11 -2.75 -0.97
CA PHE A 259 -25.88 -3.53 -1.13
C PHE A 259 -25.59 -3.94 -2.57
N GLY A 260 -26.34 -3.46 -3.56
CA GLY A 260 -26.07 -3.71 -4.98
C GLY A 260 -26.10 -5.20 -5.33
N LEU A 261 -27.19 -5.89 -4.97
CA LEU A 261 -27.43 -7.27 -5.41
C LEU A 261 -28.09 -7.23 -6.79
N GLU A 262 -27.31 -7.41 -7.84
CA GLU A 262 -27.81 -7.56 -9.20
C GLU A 262 -27.87 -9.03 -9.61
N GLU A 263 -28.83 -9.36 -10.48
CA GLU A 263 -29.08 -10.69 -11.05
C GLU A 263 -28.02 -11.11 -12.05
#